data_AF-A0A914JAM8-F1
#
_entry.id   AF-A0A914JAM8-F1
#
_cell.length_a   1.000
_cell.length_b   1.000
_cell.length_c   1.000
_cell.angle_alpha   90.00
_cell.angle_beta   90.00
_cell.angle_gamma   90.00
#
_symmetry.space_group_name_H-M   'P 1'
#
loop_
_entity.id
_entity.type
_entity.pdbx_description
1 polymer ?
#
loop_
_entity_poly.entity_id
_entity_poly.type
_entity_poly.pdbx_seq_one_letter_code
_entity_poly.pdbx_strand_id
1 'polypeptide(L)'
;MLTLTELQKWVGITPFELLLHFLAFFFSSVLLALKLIGENRSVSYWHIFTPLFIASVLNLYFLFIIFIRTIVETRQFKNACVSSLFNAFRVLIIAIFEVLLCHKIDGDFESHGVAVQSSYGVVFMPIWLLMTTFIFQACRMF
;
A
#
# COMPACT_ATOMS: atom_id res chain seq x y z
N MET A 1 17.01 -20.57 -1.38
CA MET A 1 17.13 -19.10 -1.32
C MET A 1 16.12 -18.53 -2.30
N LEU A 2 15.15 -17.73 -1.82
CA LEU A 2 14.19 -17.06 -2.69
C LEU A 2 14.91 -15.90 -3.40
N THR A 3 15.19 -16.07 -4.69
CA THR A 3 15.77 -15.01 -5.53
C THR A 3 14.71 -13.95 -5.82
N LEU A 4 15.14 -12.70 -5.93
CA LEU A 4 14.27 -11.54 -6.17
C LEU A 4 13.45 -11.69 -7.47
N THR A 5 13.98 -12.42 -8.45
CA THR A 5 13.31 -12.82 -9.70
C THR A 5 12.17 -13.80 -9.51
N GLU A 6 12.27 -14.74 -8.56
CA GLU A 6 11.20 -15.70 -8.25
C GLU A 6 10.07 -15.02 -7.48
N LEU A 7 10.42 -14.10 -6.56
CA LEU A 7 9.45 -13.25 -5.87
C LEU A 7 8.70 -12.33 -6.87
N GLN A 8 9.41 -11.76 -7.85
CA GLN A 8 8.81 -10.96 -8.93
C GLN A 8 7.82 -11.77 -9.77
N LYS A 9 8.16 -13.03 -10.13
CA LYS A 9 7.25 -13.91 -10.86
C LYS A 9 6.01 -14.29 -10.05
N TRP A 10 6.17 -14.51 -8.75
CA TRP A 10 5.07 -14.92 -7.86
C TRP A 10 4.11 -13.78 -7.54
N VAL A 11 4.65 -12.61 -7.25
CA VAL A 11 3.88 -11.46 -6.71
C VAL A 11 3.45 -10.51 -7.83
N GLY A 12 4.14 -10.53 -8.98
CA GLY A 12 3.89 -9.59 -10.09
C GLY A 12 4.15 -8.13 -9.70
N ILE A 13 4.98 -7.90 -8.67
CA ILE A 13 5.40 -6.58 -8.21
C ILE A 13 6.70 -6.20 -8.90
N THR A 14 6.75 -4.98 -9.41
CA THR A 14 7.99 -4.44 -9.96
C THR A 14 8.97 -4.06 -8.84
N PRO A 15 10.29 -4.19 -9.05
CA PRO A 15 11.27 -3.77 -8.04
C PRO A 15 11.17 -2.27 -7.75
N PHE A 16 10.65 -1.49 -8.70
CA PHE A 16 10.34 -0.07 -8.55
C PHE A 16 9.24 0.18 -7.50
N GLU A 17 8.12 -0.54 -7.57
CA GLU A 17 7.03 -0.43 -6.59
C GLU A 17 7.53 -0.69 -5.16
N LEU A 18 8.36 -1.73 -4.99
CA LEU A 18 8.92 -2.10 -3.69
C LEU A 18 9.86 -1.02 -3.16
N LEU A 19 10.74 -0.49 -4.01
CA LEU A 19 11.67 0.57 -3.65
C LEU A 19 10.92 1.85 -3.28
N LEU A 20 9.84 2.18 -3.99
CA LEU A 20 9.03 3.36 -3.72
C LEU A 20 8.32 3.28 -2.36
N HIS A 21 7.69 2.15 -2.06
CA HIS A 21 7.07 1.92 -0.75
C HIS A 21 8.10 1.91 0.38
N PHE A 22 9.29 1.33 0.15
CA PHE A 22 10.37 1.34 1.14
C PHE A 22 10.87 2.76 1.43
N LEU A 23 11.09 3.57 0.38
CA LEU A 23 11.47 4.97 0.53
C LEU A 23 10.41 5.75 1.31
N ALA A 24 9.14 5.58 0.94
CA ALA A 24 8.03 6.26 1.60
C ALA A 24 7.92 5.90 3.08
N PHE A 25 8.03 4.61 3.40
CA PHE A 25 8.06 4.12 4.77
C PHE A 25 9.22 4.71 5.56
N PHE A 26 10.41 4.76 4.98
CA PHE A 26 11.58 5.37 5.60
C PHE A 26 11.35 6.85 5.91
N PHE A 27 10.89 7.64 4.93
CA PHE A 27 10.62 9.06 5.16
C PHE A 27 9.53 9.27 6.21
N SER A 28 8.43 8.52 6.14
CA SER A 28 7.35 8.62 7.12
C SER A 28 7.79 8.25 8.54
N SER A 29 8.63 7.22 8.69
CA SER A 29 9.23 6.83 9.97
C SER A 29 10.13 7.93 10.54
N VAL A 30 10.97 8.56 9.71
CA VAL A 30 11.82 9.69 10.13
C VAL A 30 10.97 10.88 10.55
N LEU A 31 9.94 11.25 9.77
CA LEU A 31 9.00 12.33 10.09
C LEU A 31 8.25 12.07 11.41
N LEU A 32 7.84 10.82 11.66
CA LEU A 32 7.18 10.42 12.90
C LEU A 32 8.14 10.53 14.10
N ALA A 33 9.39 10.07 13.95
CA ALA A 33 10.41 10.17 14.99
C ALA A 33 10.72 11.63 15.35
N LEU A 34 10.83 12.52 14.35
CA LEU A 34 11.04 13.95 14.56
C LEU A 34 9.87 14.61 15.33
N LYS A 35 8.62 14.23 15.03
CA LYS A 35 7.46 14.70 15.79
C LYS A 35 7.49 14.24 17.25
N LEU A 36 7.89 12.99 17.50
CA LEU A 36 8.01 12.42 18.86
C LEU A 36 9.09 13.12 19.71
N ILE A 37 10.19 13.52 19.08
CA ILE A 37 11.31 14.21 19.76
C ILE A 37 10.96 15.68 20.11
N GLY A 38 9.87 16.22 19.54
CA GLY A 38 9.23 17.45 20.02
C GLY A 38 9.51 18.70 19.18
N GLU A 39 10.14 18.58 18.02
CA GLU A 39 10.49 19.72 17.16
C GLU A 39 9.27 20.29 16.40
N ASN A 40 8.19 19.50 16.22
CA ASN A 40 7.02 19.87 15.40
C ASN A 40 5.68 19.42 16.02
N ARG A 41 5.27 20.02 17.14
CA ARG A 41 3.99 19.71 17.82
C ARG A 41 2.73 20.13 17.04
N SER A 42 2.84 21.08 16.11
CA SER A 42 1.70 21.63 15.34
C SER A 42 1.43 20.91 14.02
N VAL A 43 2.29 19.98 13.59
CA VAL A 43 2.14 19.29 12.30
C VAL A 43 1.12 18.16 12.45
N SER A 44 0.02 18.24 11.72
CA SER A 44 -1.02 17.18 11.70
C SER A 44 -0.45 15.84 11.25
N TYR A 45 -0.93 14.73 11.83
CA TYR A 45 -0.45 13.38 11.51
C TYR A 45 -0.65 13.02 10.03
N TRP A 46 -1.62 13.63 9.36
CA TRP A 46 -1.82 13.53 7.91
C TRP A 46 -0.59 13.94 7.07
N HIS A 47 0.18 14.92 7.55
CA HIS A 47 1.38 15.39 6.84
C HIS A 47 2.55 14.41 6.97
N ILE A 48 2.64 13.69 8.10
CA ILE A 48 3.68 12.67 8.34
C ILE A 48 3.51 11.46 7.42
N PHE A 49 2.26 11.15 7.07
CA PHE A 49 1.90 10.04 6.19
C PHE A 49 1.79 10.44 4.71
N THR A 50 1.89 11.72 4.38
CA THR A 50 1.94 12.21 2.99
C THR A 50 2.94 11.48 2.09
N PRO A 51 4.19 11.17 2.51
CA PRO A 51 5.10 10.38 1.67
C PRO A 51 4.57 8.98 1.31
N LEU A 52 3.83 8.32 2.20
CA LEU A 52 3.17 7.04 1.90
C LEU A 52 2.08 7.20 0.84
N PHE A 53 1.21 8.20 1.01
CA PHE A 53 0.14 8.47 0.04
C PHE A 53 0.67 8.80 -1.35
N ILE A 54 1.75 9.61 -1.43
CA ILE A 54 2.39 9.94 -2.70
C ILE A 54 2.92 8.67 -3.38
N ALA A 55 3.57 7.77 -2.63
CA ALA A 55 4.04 6.50 -3.18
C ALA A 55 2.89 5.61 -3.69
N SER A 56 1.78 5.52 -2.94
CA SER A 56 0.59 4.79 -3.35
C SER A 56 -0.03 5.35 -4.64
N VAL A 57 -0.11 6.68 -4.79
CA VAL A 57 -0.60 7.34 -6.01
C VAL A 57 0.33 7.12 -7.20
N LEU A 58 1.65 7.24 -7.00
CA LEU A 58 2.64 6.99 -8.04
C LEU A 58 2.62 5.53 -8.51
N ASN A 59 2.43 4.57 -7.60
CA ASN A 59 2.28 3.16 -7.96
C ASN A 59 0.99 2.90 -8.75
N LEU A 60 -0.12 3.53 -8.38
CA LEU A 60 -1.36 3.45 -9.15
C LEU A 60 -1.19 4.04 -10.56
N TYR A 61 -0.50 5.18 -10.68
CA TYR A 61 -0.20 5.81 -11.97
C TYR A 61 0.69 4.93 -12.85
N PHE A 62 1.73 4.32 -12.28
CA PHE A 62 2.59 3.40 -13.00
C PHE A 62 1.81 2.17 -13.51
N LEU A 63 0.95 1.61 -12.67
CA LEU A 63 0.09 0.50 -13.08
C LEU A 63 -0.87 0.89 -14.20
N PHE A 64 -1.41 2.11 -14.16
CA PHE A 64 -2.26 2.64 -15.23
C PHE A 64 -1.52 2.74 -16.56
N ILE A 65 -0.25 3.16 -16.56
CA ILE A 65 0.57 3.19 -17.78
C ILE A 65 0.76 1.78 -18.35
N ILE A 66 1.08 0.80 -17.49
CA ILE A 66 1.25 -0.60 -17.92
C ILE A 66 -0.06 -1.14 -18.50
N PHE A 67 -1.19 -0.84 -17.87
CA PHE A 67 -2.51 -1.24 -18.36
C PHE A 67 -2.79 -0.74 -19.77
N ILE A 68 -2.55 0.55 -20.04
CA ILE A 68 -2.70 1.14 -21.37
C ILE A 68 -1.77 0.46 -22.37
N ARG A 69 -0.50 0.24 -22.00
CA ARG A 69 0.48 -0.43 -22.87
C ARG A 69 0.03 -1.85 -23.23
N THR A 70 -0.43 -2.63 -22.26
CA THR A 70 -0.88 -4.01 -22.50
C THR A 70 -2.13 -4.06 -23.39
N ILE A 71 -3.06 -3.10 -23.25
CA ILE A 71 -4.22 -2.98 -24.13
C ILE A 71 -3.82 -2.74 -25.58
N VAL A 72 -2.87 -1.83 -25.80
CA VAL A 72 -2.40 -1.46 -27.15
C VAL A 72 -1.65 -2.62 -27.81
N GLU A 73 -0.80 -3.32 -27.06
CA GLU A 73 0.10 -4.34 -27.60
C GLU A 73 -0.60 -5.69 -27.90
N THR A 74 -1.46 -6.18 -27.00
CA THR A 74 -1.83 -7.61 -27.02
C THR A 74 -3.14 -7.91 -27.76
N ARG A 75 -4.01 -6.92 -28.05
CA ARG A 75 -5.39 -7.09 -28.61
C ARG A 75 -6.30 -8.11 -27.87
N GLN A 76 -5.80 -8.84 -26.87
CA GLN A 76 -6.51 -9.79 -26.03
C GLN A 76 -6.88 -9.13 -24.70
N PHE A 77 -8.06 -8.53 -24.66
CA PHE A 77 -8.52 -7.69 -23.56
C PHE A 77 -8.76 -8.44 -22.24
N LYS A 78 -9.23 -9.70 -22.27
CA LYS A 78 -9.72 -10.39 -21.05
C LYS A 78 -8.62 -10.69 -20.03
N ASN A 79 -7.56 -11.39 -20.42
CA ASN A 79 -6.54 -11.82 -19.45
C ASN A 79 -5.68 -10.66 -18.93
N ALA A 80 -5.33 -9.72 -19.81
CA ALA A 80 -4.58 -8.53 -19.44
C ALA A 80 -5.35 -7.65 -18.46
N CYS A 81 -6.66 -7.45 -18.70
CA CYS A 81 -7.51 -6.64 -17.84
C CYS A 81 -7.68 -7.27 -16.45
N VAL A 82 -7.90 -8.59 -16.37
CA VAL A 82 -8.04 -9.29 -15.06
C VAL A 82 -6.78 -9.15 -14.22
N SER A 83 -5.59 -9.36 -14.80
CA SER A 83 -4.33 -9.24 -14.04
C SER A 83 -4.03 -7.80 -13.63
N SER A 84 -4.30 -6.82 -14.49
CA SER A 84 -4.12 -5.40 -14.16
C SER A 84 -5.10 -4.93 -13.08
N LEU A 85 -6.36 -5.34 -13.17
CA LEU A 85 -7.38 -5.05 -12.15
C LEU A 85 -7.00 -5.64 -10.79
N PHE A 86 -6.45 -6.86 -10.78
CA PHE A 86 -5.99 -7.50 -9.54
C PHE A 86 -4.82 -6.74 -8.89
N ASN A 87 -3.85 -6.30 -9.70
CA ASN A 87 -2.76 -5.45 -9.22
C ASN A 87 -3.26 -4.08 -8.73
N ALA A 88 -4.27 -3.50 -9.37
CA ALA A 88 -4.86 -2.22 -8.98
C ALA A 88 -5.61 -2.36 -7.64
N PHE A 89 -6.37 -3.44 -7.50
CA PHE A 89 -7.06 -3.79 -6.27
C PHE A 89 -6.08 -4.00 -5.12
N ARG A 90 -4.93 -4.65 -5.36
CA ARG A 90 -3.85 -4.80 -4.38
C ARG A 90 -3.35 -3.44 -3.87
N VAL A 91 -3.02 -2.51 -4.77
CA VAL A 91 -2.55 -1.16 -4.41
C VAL A 91 -3.65 -0.40 -3.67
N LEU A 92 -4.91 -0.54 -4.08
CA LEU A 92 -6.05 0.08 -3.40
C LEU A 92 -6.20 -0.42 -1.96
N ILE A 93 -6.08 -1.73 -1.70
CA ILE A 93 -6.14 -2.27 -0.33
C ILE A 93 -4.99 -1.72 0.53
N ILE A 94 -3.79 -1.61 -0.03
CA ILE A 94 -2.65 -0.99 0.67
C ILE A 94 -2.96 0.46 1.01
N ALA A 95 -3.46 1.26 0.06
CA ALA A 95 -3.84 2.65 0.31
C ALA A 95 -4.94 2.76 1.39
N ILE A 96 -5.95 1.88 1.37
CA ILE A 96 -6.99 1.83 2.40
C ILE A 96 -6.39 1.52 3.77
N PHE A 97 -5.44 0.59 3.85
CA PHE A 97 -4.70 0.28 5.07
C PHE A 97 -3.93 1.50 5.59
N GLU A 98 -3.24 2.24 4.72
CA GLU A 98 -2.52 3.46 5.07
C GLU A 98 -3.44 4.53 5.65
N VAL A 99 -4.62 4.76 5.04
CA VAL A 99 -5.64 5.69 5.55
C VAL A 99 -6.17 5.25 6.92
N LEU A 100 -6.48 3.96 7.09
CA LEU A 100 -6.96 3.41 8.37
C LEU A 100 -5.91 3.57 9.47
N LEU A 101 -4.63 3.36 9.15
CA LEU A 101 -3.50 3.59 10.06
C LEU A 101 -3.40 5.05 10.46
N CYS A 102 -3.49 5.98 9.50
CA CYS A 102 -3.45 7.42 9.77
C CYS A 102 -4.56 7.82 10.73
N HIS A 103 -5.79 7.39 10.44
CA HIS A 103 -6.95 7.74 11.25
C HIS A 103 -6.85 7.17 12.67
N LYS A 104 -6.28 5.96 12.80
CA LYS A 104 -6.04 5.33 14.10
C LYS A 104 -5.01 6.09 14.93
N ILE A 105 -3.89 6.47 14.32
CA ILE A 105 -2.81 7.23 14.98
C ILE A 105 -3.32 8.61 15.40
N ASP A 106 -4.03 9.31 14.52
CA ASP A 106 -4.65 10.60 14.83
C ASP A 106 -5.60 10.52 16.03
N GLY A 107 -6.44 9.47 16.08
CA GLY A 107 -7.38 9.22 17.18
C GLY A 107 -6.73 8.86 18.52
N ASP A 108 -5.64 8.09 18.51
CA ASP A 108 -4.94 7.68 19.73
C ASP A 108 -4.08 8.83 20.32
N PHE A 109 -3.58 9.77 19.51
CA PHE A 109 -2.68 10.83 19.97
C PHE A 109 -3.35 12.20 20.24
N GLU A 110 -4.42 12.57 19.52
CA GLU A 110 -5.02 13.92 19.63
C GLU A 110 -6.24 13.98 20.57
N SER A 111 -6.96 12.86 20.75
CA SER A 111 -8.14 12.78 21.63
C SER A 111 -7.95 11.73 22.72
N HIS A 112 -7.39 12.15 23.86
CA HIS A 112 -7.33 11.41 25.13
C HIS A 112 -8.72 11.19 25.78
N GLY A 113 -9.75 10.84 25.00
CA GLY A 113 -11.12 10.75 25.48
C GLY A 113 -12.05 9.95 24.56
N VAL A 114 -12.38 8.73 25.01
CA VAL A 114 -13.67 8.02 24.81
C VAL A 114 -14.45 8.36 23.53
N ALA A 115 -14.18 7.66 22.43
CA ALA A 115 -15.20 7.17 21.49
C ALA A 115 -14.56 6.34 20.38
N VAL A 116 -14.87 5.05 20.36
CA VAL A 116 -14.58 4.10 19.26
C VAL A 116 -13.09 3.89 18.99
N GLN A 117 -12.45 3.21 19.94
CA GLN A 117 -11.19 2.50 19.72
C GLN A 117 -11.43 1.49 18.59
N SER A 118 -11.23 1.90 17.33
CA SER A 118 -11.32 1.00 16.18
C SER A 118 -10.45 -0.19 16.51
N SER A 119 -11.10 -1.36 16.65
CA SER A 119 -10.46 -2.56 17.15
C SER A 119 -9.28 -2.86 16.24
N TYR A 120 -8.14 -3.25 16.81
CA TYR A 120 -6.95 -3.58 16.02
C TYR A 120 -7.29 -4.53 14.86
N GLY A 121 -8.30 -5.40 15.03
CA GLY A 121 -8.85 -6.22 13.97
C GLY A 121 -9.29 -5.46 12.70
N VAL A 122 -9.96 -4.31 12.82
CA VAL A 122 -10.46 -3.52 11.66
C VAL A 122 -9.31 -2.88 10.90
N VAL A 123 -8.28 -2.40 11.60
CA VAL A 123 -7.09 -1.81 10.97
C VAL A 123 -6.29 -2.88 10.23
N PHE A 124 -6.23 -4.11 10.74
CA PHE A 124 -5.52 -5.22 10.10
C PHE A 124 -6.33 -6.00 9.06
N MET A 125 -7.66 -5.83 8.98
CA MET A 125 -8.53 -6.49 7.98
C MET A 125 -8.02 -6.38 6.53
N PRO A 126 -7.58 -5.20 6.04
CA PRO A 126 -7.00 -5.06 4.70
C PRO A 126 -5.80 -5.98 4.47
N ILE A 127 -4.93 -6.17 5.47
CA ILE A 127 -3.76 -7.04 5.37
C ILE A 127 -4.18 -8.51 5.29
N TRP A 128 -5.18 -8.91 6.10
CA TRP A 128 -5.72 -10.27 6.02
C TRP A 128 -6.30 -10.56 4.62
N LEU A 129 -7.05 -9.61 4.05
CA LEU A 129 -7.57 -9.71 2.69
C LEU A 129 -6.44 -9.85 1.66
N LEU A 130 -5.38 -9.05 1.78
CA LEU A 130 -4.17 -9.15 0.96
C LEU A 130 -3.53 -10.54 1.05
N MET A 131 -3.36 -11.09 2.26
CA MET A 131 -2.78 -12.42 2.44
C MET A 131 -3.62 -13.50 1.77
N THR A 132 -4.95 -13.42 1.85
CA THR A 132 -5.83 -14.34 1.13
C THR A 132 -5.69 -14.21 -0.39
N THR A 133 -5.55 -12.98 -0.92
CA THR A 133 -5.33 -12.78 -2.36
C THR A 133 -4.01 -13.39 -2.85
N PHE A 134 -2.95 -13.33 -2.04
CA PHE A 134 -1.68 -13.98 -2.37
C PHE A 134 -1.76 -15.51 -2.37
N ILE A 135 -2.51 -16.10 -1.42
CA ILE A 135 -2.73 -17.54 -1.39
C ILE A 135 -3.47 -17.99 -2.66
N PHE A 136 -4.53 -17.28 -3.05
CA PHE A 136 -5.28 -17.60 -4.26
C PHE A 136 -4.42 -17.49 -5.54
N GLN A 137 -3.55 -16.48 -5.58
CA GLN A 137 -2.61 -16.30 -6.70
C GLN A 137 -1.55 -17.40 -6.74
N ALA A 138 -1.02 -17.82 -5.59
CA ALA A 138 -0.09 -18.94 -5.49
C ALA A 138 -0.72 -20.26 -5.97
N CYS A 139 -1.98 -20.52 -5.63
CA CYS A 139 -2.71 -21.69 -6.12
C CYS A 139 -3.02 -21.66 -7.62
N ARG A 140 -3.14 -20.48 -8.25
CA ARG A 140 -3.37 -20.37 -9.70
C ARG A 140 -2.10 -20.56 -10.53
N MET A 141 -0.93 -20.41 -9.91
CA MET A 141 0.39 -20.52 -10.56
C MET A 141 0.98 -21.93 -10.47
N PHE A 142 0.41 -22.80 -9.64
CA PHE A 142 0.70 -24.23 -9.54
C PHE A 142 -0.25 -25.04 -10.43
#